data_AF-A0A6N8YT81-F1
#
_entry.id   AF-A0A6N8YT81-F1
#
_cell.length_a   1.000
_cell.length_b   1.000
_cell.length_c   1.000
_cell.angle_alpha   90.00
_cell.angle_beta   90.00
_cell.angle_gamma   90.00
#
_symmetry.space_group_name_H-M   'P 1'
#
loop_
_entity.id
_entity.type
_entity.pdbx_description
1 polymer ?
#
loop_
_entity_poly.entity_id
_entity_poly.type
_entity_poly.pdbx_seq_one_letter_code
_entity_poly.pdbx_strand_id
1 'polypeptide(L)' 'METTDYYERRARGRHPEPIDEWVERVLASPYHIEEQPDGRVRYYGFVEEQGKWLRVILADGKLHNRFFDRGKLREWGRP' A
#
# COMPACT_ATOMS: atom_id res chain seq x y z
N MET A 1 -2.62 -13.46 2.29
CA MET A 1 -3.24 -12.29 2.93
C MET A 1 -4.73 -12.25 2.57
N GLU A 2 -5.63 -11.93 3.52
CA GLU A 2 -7.04 -11.72 3.21
C GLU A 2 -7.28 -10.39 2.47
N THR A 3 -8.27 -10.35 1.58
CA THR A 3 -8.63 -9.18 0.76
C THR A 3 -10.09 -8.80 0.98
N THR A 4 -10.44 -7.54 0.73
CA THR A 4 -11.84 -7.09 0.72
C THR A 4 -12.49 -7.35 -0.64
N ASP A 5 -13.83 -7.44 -0.69
CA ASP A 5 -14.57 -7.55 -1.96
C ASP A 5 -14.27 -6.41 -2.94
N TYR A 6 -14.08 -5.20 -2.40
CA TYR A 6 -13.67 -4.04 -3.20
C TYR A 6 -12.32 -4.26 -3.86
N TYR A 7 -11.39 -4.90 -3.14
CA TYR A 7 -10.07 -5.19 -3.67
C TYR A 7 -10.16 -6.15 -4.86
N GLU A 8 -10.81 -7.30 -4.68
CA GLU A 8 -10.94 -8.32 -5.73
C GLU A 8 -11.68 -7.79 -6.96
N ARG A 9 -12.78 -7.05 -6.75
CA ARG A 9 -13.63 -6.62 -7.87
C ARG A 9 -13.14 -5.36 -8.58
N ARG A 10 -12.33 -4.52 -7.92
CA ARG A 10 -12.03 -3.17 -8.43
C ARG A 10 -10.59 -2.73 -8.24
N ALA A 11 -10.02 -2.86 -7.06
CA ALA A 11 -8.71 -2.30 -6.78
C ALA A 11 -7.58 -3.08 -7.47
N ARG A 12 -7.64 -4.42 -7.43
CA ARG A 12 -6.63 -5.34 -7.98
C ARG A 12 -6.33 -5.07 -9.45
N GLY A 13 -7.36 -4.79 -10.26
CA GLY A 13 -7.19 -4.52 -11.69
C GLY A 13 -6.76 -3.08 -12.03
N ARG A 14 -6.95 -2.11 -11.13
CA ARG A 14 -6.56 -0.70 -11.38
C ARG A 14 -5.06 -0.47 -11.26
N HIS A 15 -4.40 -1.27 -10.43
CA HIS A 15 -2.98 -1.14 -10.10
C HIS A 15 -2.30 -2.51 -10.20
N PRO A 16 -2.01 -2.99 -11.42
CA PRO A 16 -1.36 -4.28 -11.61
C PRO A 16 0.14 -4.23 -11.26
N GLU A 17 0.75 -3.04 -11.19
CA GLU A 17 2.20 -2.90 -10.94
C GLU A 17 2.65 -3.45 -9.57
N PRO A 18 2.01 -3.13 -8.43
CA PRO A 18 2.46 -3.66 -7.15
C PRO A 18 2.17 -5.16 -7.04
N ILE A 19 3.23 -5.94 -6.94
CA ILE A 19 3.16 -7.39 -6.69
C ILE A 19 2.95 -7.70 -5.21
N ASP A 20 2.46 -8.90 -4.93
CA ASP A 20 2.13 -9.34 -3.56
C ASP A 20 3.34 -9.28 -2.62
N GLU A 21 4.54 -9.63 -3.11
CA GLU A 21 5.78 -9.58 -2.34
C GLU A 21 6.08 -8.19 -1.78
N TRP A 22 5.91 -7.13 -2.58
CA TRP A 22 6.13 -5.76 -2.10
C TRP A 22 5.08 -5.34 -1.07
N VAL A 23 3.83 -5.77 -1.23
CA VAL A 23 2.77 -5.49 -0.25
C VAL A 23 3.09 -6.15 1.08
N GLU A 24 3.47 -7.42 1.06
CA GLU A 24 3.85 -8.17 2.25
C GLU A 24 5.05 -7.54 2.95
N ARG A 25 6.08 -7.12 2.19
CA ARG A 25 7.25 -6.42 2.72
C ARG A 25 6.85 -5.11 3.42
N VAL A 26 5.99 -4.30 2.80
CA VAL A 26 5.50 -3.03 3.39
C VAL A 26 4.67 -3.27 4.65
N LEU A 27 3.84 -4.31 4.68
CA LEU A 27 3.04 -4.65 5.86
C LEU A 27 3.90 -5.20 7.01
N ALA A 28 4.95 -5.97 6.70
CA ALA A 28 5.85 -6.55 7.69
C ALA A 28 6.79 -5.51 8.32
N SER A 29 7.25 -4.53 7.55
CA SER A 29 8.16 -3.47 8.03
C SER A 29 7.81 -2.12 7.40
N PRO A 30 6.70 -1.48 7.81
CA PRO A 30 6.29 -0.20 7.26
C PRO A 30 7.25 0.91 7.69
N TYR A 31 7.56 1.79 6.74
CA TYR A 31 8.27 3.03 7.03
C TYR A 31 7.38 4.03 7.77
N HIS A 32 6.11 4.07 7.40
CA HIS A 32 5.12 4.95 8.03
C HIS A 32 3.75 4.29 8.07
N ILE A 33 3.00 4.57 9.13
CA ILE A 33 1.64 4.09 9.35
C ILE A 33 0.75 5.29 9.65
N GLU A 34 -0.39 5.37 8.96
CA GLU A 34 -1.40 6.42 9.15
C GLU A 34 -2.78 5.77 9.37
N GLU A 35 -3.34 5.93 10.57
CA GLU A 35 -4.70 5.52 10.88
C GLU A 35 -5.71 6.58 10.41
N GLN A 36 -6.80 6.15 9.79
CA GLN A 36 -7.87 7.03 9.33
C GLN A 36 -9.11 6.93 10.23
N PRO A 37 -9.91 8.00 10.34
CA PRO A 37 -11.15 7.99 11.13
C PRO A 37 -12.19 6.97 10.67
N ASP A 38 -12.12 6.48 9.43
CA ASP A 38 -13.02 5.46 8.88
C ASP A 38 -12.58 4.02 9.19
N GLY A 39 -11.57 3.83 10.06
CA GLY A 39 -11.05 2.53 10.46
C GLY A 39 -10.04 1.93 9.48
N ARG A 40 -9.72 2.62 8.38
CA ARG A 40 -8.68 2.17 7.45
C ARG A 40 -7.30 2.56 7.94
N VAL A 41 -6.33 1.68 7.70
CA VAL A 41 -4.91 1.94 8.03
C VAL A 41 -4.10 1.98 6.74
N ARG A 42 -3.29 3.02 6.56
CA ARG A 42 -2.37 3.17 5.44
C ARG A 42 -0.96 2.82 5.91
N TYR A 43 -0.35 1.86 5.23
CA TYR A 43 1.04 1.48 5.38
C TYR A 43 1.82 1.99 4.19
N TYR A 44 2.98 2.56 4.45
CA TYR A 44 3.88 3.06 3.43
C TYR A 44 5.22 2.34 3.52
N GLY A 45 5.80 2.03 2.37
CA GLY A 45 7.20 1.63 2.30
C GLY A 45 7.78 1.92 0.93
N PHE A 46 9.09 2.15 0.89
CA PHE A 46 9.79 2.42 -0.35
C PHE A 46 10.16 1.10 -1.03
N VAL A 47 9.79 0.96 -2.30
CA VAL A 47 10.17 -0.17 -3.14
C VAL A 47 11.36 0.26 -3.97
N GLU A 48 12.55 -0.16 -3.56
CA GLU A 48 13.81 0.23 -4.19
C GLU A 48 13.86 -0.19 -5.66
N GLU A 49 13.36 -1.39 -5.97
CA GLU A 49 13.30 -1.98 -7.30
C GLU A 49 12.46 -1.13 -8.29
N GLN A 50 11.59 -0.27 -7.76
CA GLN A 50 10.74 0.63 -8.54
C GLN A 50 11.11 2.10 -8.36
N GLY A 51 11.94 2.44 -7.38
CA GLY A 51 12.23 3.82 -7.00
C GLY A 51 10.97 4.60 -6.58
N LYS A 52 9.96 3.92 -6.02
CA LYS A 52 8.63 4.47 -5.72
C LYS A 52 8.20 4.11 -4.30
N TRP A 53 7.40 4.98 -3.70
CA TRP A 53 6.68 4.68 -2.46
C TRP A 53 5.44 3.85 -2.76
N LEU A 54 5.30 2.70 -2.12
CA LEU A 54 4.10 1.89 -2.17
C LEU A 54 3.21 2.24 -0.98
N ARG A 55 1.94 2.55 -1.26
CA ARG A 55 0.90 2.73 -0.25
C ARG A 55 0.00 1.49 -0.25
N VAL A 56 -0.10 0.83 0.89
CA VAL A 56 -0.98 -0.31 1.15
C VAL A 56 -2.07 0.14 2.11
N ILE A 57 -3.33 -0.13 1.80
CA ILE A 57 -4.46 0.26 2.63
C ILE A 57 -5.16 -1.00 3.12
N LEU A 58 -5.25 -1.14 4.45
CA LEU A 58 -6.05 -2.18 5.10
C LEU A 58 -7.38 -1.59 5.59
N ALA A 59 -8.42 -2.41 5.55
CA ALA A 59 -9.70 -2.18 6.20
C ALA A 59 -10.04 -3.44 7.01
N ASP A 60 -10.25 -3.31 8.32
CA ASP A 60 -10.46 -4.43 9.24
C ASP A 60 -9.38 -5.53 9.12
N GLY A 61 -8.11 -5.12 8.95
CA GLY A 61 -6.97 -6.03 8.77
C GLY A 61 -6.87 -6.70 7.38
N LYS A 62 -7.82 -6.45 6.47
CA LYS A 62 -7.84 -7.02 5.12
C LYS A 62 -7.35 -6.04 4.08
N LEU A 63 -6.67 -6.53 3.05
CA LEU A 63 -6.17 -5.69 1.97
C LEU A 63 -7.36 -5.04 1.23
N HIS A 64 -7.39 -3.72 1.29
CA HIS A 64 -8.42 -2.91 0.66
C HIS A 64 -7.94 -2.28 -0.65
N ASN A 65 -6.71 -1.77 -0.68
CA ASN A 65 -6.11 -1.19 -1.87
C ASN A 65 -4.58 -1.20 -1.81
N ARG A 66 -3.91 -1.19 -2.97
CA ARG A 66 -2.47 -1.02 -3.11
C ARG A 66 -2.12 -0.23 -4.36
N PHE A 67 -1.23 0.75 -4.25
CA PHE A 67 -0.76 1.51 -5.41
C PHE A 67 0.52 2.29 -5.10
N PHE A 68 1.29 2.58 -6.15
CA PHE A 68 2.43 3.48 -6.03
C PHE A 68 1.96 4.93 -5.85
N ASP A 69 2.48 5.55 -4.81
CA ASP A 69 2.20 6.91 -4.44
C ASP A 69 3.03 7.88 -5.27
N ARG A 70 2.35 8.76 -6.01
CA ARG A 70 3.01 9.74 -6.89
C ARG A 70 3.52 10.97 -6.14
N GLY A 71 3.02 11.25 -4.94
CA GLY A 71 3.38 12.43 -4.15
C GLY A 71 4.52 12.15 -3.16
N LYS A 72 4.54 10.97 -2.55
CA LYS A 72 5.46 10.67 -1.44
C LYS A 72 6.94 10.72 -1.79
N LEU A 73 7.31 10.46 -3.05
CA LEU A 73 8.70 10.64 -3.47
C LEU A 73 9.17 12.09 -3.36
N ARG A 74 8.30 13.07 -3.64
CA ARG A 74 8.64 14.50 -3.50
C ARG A 74 8.60 14.97 -2.05
N GLU A 75 7.70 14.39 -1.26
CA GLU A 75 7.48 14.77 0.14
C GLU A 75 8.54 14.19 1.07
N TRP A 76 8.88 12.91 0.91
CA TRP A 76 9.76 12.17 1.82
C TRP A 76 11.13 11.84 1.21
N GLY A 77 11.30 12.04 -0.10
CA GLY A 77 12.53 11.67 -0.80
C GLY A 77 12.66 10.14 -0.92
N ARG A 78 13.91 9.69 -1.09
CA ARG A 78 14.29 8.29 -0.89
C ARG A 78 14.72 8.14 0.57
N PRO A 79 14.32 7.06 1.26
CA PRO A 79 14.71 6.82 2.65
C PRO A 79 16.23 6.65 2.81
#